data_AF-A0A1V6Z8S2-F1
#
_entry.id   AF-A0A1V6Z8S2-F1
#
_cell.length_a   1.000
_cell.length_b   1.000
_cell.length_c   1.000
_cell.angle_alpha   90.00
_cell.angle_beta   90.00
_cell.angle_gamma   90.00
#
_symmetry.space_group_name_H-M   'P 1'
#
loop_
_entity.id
_entity.type
_entity.pdbx_description
1 polymer ?
#
loop_
_entity_poly.entity_id
_entity_poly.type
_entity_poly.pdbx_seq_one_letter_code
_entity_poly.pdbx_strand_id
1 'polypeptide(L)'
;MAVLIPDYHLVGLYTRYSSKQYSTTTDSLAICEFLAESNPTLPLWPKDRYLRVLARGAAAQMHSSFPVLRNTFHTNFLARYTGNVPIPDGAAAEIARMLRIWDSARKGTKERLALLGEVNERFLFGGFSIADAFFWPVLWVFLPFPNKI
;
A
#
# COMPACT_ATOMS: atom_id res chain seq x y z
N MET A 1 2.06 -10.91 35.51
CA MET A 1 3.08 -11.97 35.32
C MET A 1 3.62 -11.83 33.90
N ALA A 2 4.88 -11.44 33.79
CA ALA A 2 5.59 -11.41 32.51
C ALA A 2 5.85 -12.84 32.06
N VAL A 3 5.46 -13.18 30.83
CA VAL A 3 5.94 -14.40 30.18
C VAL A 3 6.95 -13.95 29.14
N LEU A 4 8.23 -14.14 29.47
CA LEU A 4 9.33 -14.12 28.51
C LEU A 4 9.16 -15.34 27.60
N ILE A 5 9.02 -15.12 26.30
CA ILE A 5 9.24 -16.16 25.29
C ILE A 5 10.27 -15.58 24.31
N PRO A 6 11.50 -16.13 24.26
CA PRO A 6 12.47 -15.78 23.25
C PRO A 6 12.13 -16.55 21.96
N ASP A 7 11.96 -15.85 20.85
CA ASP A 7 12.50 -16.25 19.54
C ASP A 7 12.13 -15.22 18.47
N TYR A 8 13.16 -14.62 17.87
CA TYR A 8 13.11 -13.49 16.96
C TYR A 8 12.90 -13.93 15.51
N HIS A 9 11.97 -14.84 15.27
CA HIS A 9 11.73 -15.37 13.93
C HIS A 9 10.32 -14.98 13.45
N LEU A 10 10.32 -13.91 12.64
CA LEU A 10 9.19 -13.27 11.94
C LEU A 10 8.34 -12.36 12.84
N VAL A 11 8.37 -11.06 12.54
CA VAL A 11 7.50 -10.03 13.15
C VAL A 11 6.06 -10.27 12.68
N GLY A 12 5.39 -11.27 13.25
CA GLY A 12 3.95 -11.42 13.17
C GLY A 12 3.29 -10.51 14.20
N LEU A 13 2.28 -9.74 13.77
CA LEU A 13 1.44 -9.01 14.72
C LEU A 13 0.59 -10.05 15.46
N TYR A 14 0.76 -10.16 16.79
CA TYR A 14 -0.11 -10.98 17.63
C TYR A 14 -1.50 -10.34 17.65
N THR A 15 -2.42 -10.91 16.90
CA THR A 15 -3.78 -10.41 16.79
C THR A 15 -4.69 -11.22 17.70
N ARG A 16 -5.28 -10.56 18.70
CA ARG A 16 -6.23 -11.21 19.62
C ARG A 16 -7.58 -11.40 18.93
N TYR A 17 -7.80 -12.56 18.34
CA TYR A 17 -9.07 -12.92 17.70
C TYR A 17 -10.19 -13.20 18.73
N SER A 18 -9.86 -13.68 19.93
CA SER A 18 -10.83 -13.98 21.00
C SER A 18 -10.17 -13.92 22.38
N SER A 19 -10.96 -13.89 23.46
CA SER A 19 -10.48 -13.80 24.85
C SER A 19 -9.54 -14.94 25.26
N LYS A 20 -9.51 -16.06 24.50
CA LYS A 20 -8.74 -17.28 24.79
C LYS A 20 -7.90 -17.84 23.62
N GLN A 21 -7.84 -17.20 22.46
CA GLN A 21 -7.06 -17.71 21.30
C GLN A 21 -6.25 -16.59 20.64
N TYR A 22 -4.95 -16.85 20.50
CA TYR A 22 -4.00 -16.02 19.76
C TYR A 22 -3.68 -16.73 18.44
N SER A 23 -3.88 -16.03 17.33
CA SER A 23 -3.39 -16.44 16.02
C SER A 23 -2.36 -15.42 15.55
N THR A 24 -1.31 -15.91 14.90
CA THR A 24 -0.27 -15.06 14.30
C THR A 24 -0.64 -14.80 12.85
N THR A 25 -0.85 -13.54 12.50
CA THR A 25 -1.02 -13.12 11.11
C THR A 25 0.31 -12.58 10.60
N THR A 26 0.83 -13.18 9.53
CA THR A 26 2.03 -12.75 8.81
C THR A 26 1.64 -12.10 7.48
N ASP A 27 2.57 -11.39 6.84
CA ASP A 27 2.33 -10.60 5.62
C ASP A 27 1.55 -9.29 5.84
N SER A 28 2.03 -8.19 5.25
CA SER A 28 1.41 -6.87 5.42
C SER A 28 -0.03 -6.81 4.92
N LEU A 29 -0.36 -7.48 3.81
CA LEU A 29 -1.70 -7.42 3.25
C LEU A 29 -2.69 -8.23 4.08
N ALA A 30 -2.27 -9.40 4.58
CA ALA A 30 -3.11 -10.21 5.46
C ALA A 30 -3.36 -9.51 6.80
N ILE A 31 -2.36 -8.84 7.38
CA ILE A 31 -2.54 -7.99 8.56
C ILE A 31 -3.56 -6.88 8.30
N CYS A 32 -3.46 -6.19 7.16
CA CYS A 32 -4.42 -5.14 6.79
C CYS A 32 -5.85 -5.67 6.61
N GLU A 33 -6.04 -6.82 5.96
CA GLU A 33 -7.38 -7.42 5.82
C GLU A 33 -7.93 -7.88 7.18
N PHE A 34 -7.10 -8.46 8.04
CA PHE A 34 -7.51 -8.80 9.42
C PHE A 34 -8.01 -7.56 10.18
N LEU A 35 -7.30 -6.42 10.06
CA LEU A 35 -7.70 -5.17 10.69
C LEU A 35 -9.02 -4.64 10.11
N ALA A 36 -9.21 -4.76 8.80
CA ALA A 36 -10.45 -4.37 8.12
C ALA A 36 -11.64 -5.24 8.53
N GLU A 37 -11.43 -6.55 8.67
CA GLU A 37 -12.43 -7.49 9.17
C GLU A 37 -12.79 -7.22 10.63
N SER A 38 -11.79 -7.00 11.47
CA SER A 38 -11.96 -6.79 12.92
C SER A 38 -12.58 -5.43 13.28
N ASN A 39 -12.52 -4.45 12.37
CA ASN A 39 -13.00 -3.08 12.59
C ASN A 39 -13.92 -2.62 11.45
N PRO A 40 -15.10 -3.24 11.27
CA PRO A 40 -15.97 -3.00 10.12
C PRO A 40 -16.56 -1.57 10.08
N THR A 41 -16.49 -0.83 11.18
CA THR A 41 -16.96 0.56 11.28
C THR A 41 -15.90 1.57 10.80
N LEU A 42 -14.63 1.17 10.69
CA LEU A 42 -13.55 2.03 10.23
C LEU A 42 -13.45 2.02 8.70
N PRO A 43 -13.17 3.16 8.05
CA PRO A 43 -13.10 3.28 6.59
C PRO A 43 -11.75 2.76 6.03
N LEU A 44 -11.31 1.56 6.41
CA LEU A 44 -10.04 0.99 5.97
C LEU A 44 -10.02 0.64 4.47
N TRP A 45 -11.19 0.35 3.92
CA TRP A 45 -11.46 0.20 2.49
C TRP A 45 -12.62 1.10 2.05
N PRO A 46 -12.72 1.46 0.75
CA PRO A 46 -13.87 2.18 0.23
C PRO A 46 -15.21 1.49 0.55
N LYS A 47 -16.25 2.28 0.84
CA LYS A 47 -17.61 1.76 1.12
C LYS A 47 -18.25 1.18 -0.15
N ASP A 48 -18.14 1.88 -1.27
CA ASP A 48 -18.61 1.41 -2.57
C ASP A 48 -17.90 0.11 -2.97
N ARG A 49 -18.70 -0.89 -3.36
CA ARG A 49 -18.20 -2.24 -3.67
C ARG A 49 -17.23 -2.23 -4.85
N TYR A 50 -17.52 -1.44 -5.88
CA TYR A 50 -16.68 -1.37 -7.08
C TYR A 50 -15.32 -0.76 -6.74
N LEU A 51 -15.31 0.38 -6.05
CA LEU A 51 -14.06 1.00 -5.58
C LEU A 51 -13.27 0.08 -4.64
N ARG A 52 -13.94 -0.68 -3.78
CA ARG A 52 -13.26 -1.63 -2.88
C ARG A 52 -12.56 -2.77 -3.61
N VAL A 53 -13.17 -3.30 -4.68
CA VAL A 53 -12.55 -4.34 -5.53
C VAL A 53 -11.28 -3.78 -6.18
N LEU A 54 -11.37 -2.58 -6.75
CA LEU A 54 -10.21 -1.93 -7.37
C LEU A 54 -9.11 -1.61 -6.37
N ALA A 55 -9.48 -1.13 -5.18
CA ALA A 55 -8.53 -0.81 -4.10
C ALA A 55 -7.73 -2.04 -3.66
N ARG A 56 -8.40 -3.17 -3.43
CA ARG A 56 -7.74 -4.44 -3.10
C ARG A 56 -6.84 -4.93 -4.21
N GLY A 57 -7.30 -4.86 -5.46
CA GLY A 57 -6.49 -5.25 -6.63
C GLY A 57 -5.24 -4.37 -6.79
N ALA A 58 -5.35 -3.07 -6.55
CA ALA A 58 -4.21 -2.15 -6.59
C ALA A 58 -3.22 -2.42 -5.44
N ALA A 59 -3.71 -2.62 -4.22
CA ALA A 59 -2.87 -2.97 -3.06
C ALA A 59 -2.14 -4.31 -3.27
N ALA A 60 -2.83 -5.34 -3.76
CA ALA A 60 -2.23 -6.63 -4.07
C ALA A 60 -1.15 -6.54 -5.16
N GLN A 61 -1.37 -5.72 -6.20
CA GLN A 61 -0.34 -5.46 -7.21
C GLN A 61 0.88 -4.75 -6.62
N MET A 62 0.71 -3.75 -5.76
CA MET A 62 1.85 -3.12 -5.07
C MET A 62 2.58 -4.11 -4.15
N HIS A 63 1.84 -4.97 -3.47
CA HIS A 63 2.39 -5.96 -2.54
C HIS A 63 3.25 -7.03 -3.23
N SER A 64 2.77 -7.54 -4.37
CA SER A 64 3.33 -8.72 -5.06
C SER A 64 4.15 -8.41 -6.32
N SER A 65 4.17 -7.16 -6.78
CA SER A 65 4.88 -6.77 -8.01
C SER A 65 6.02 -5.77 -7.73
N PHE A 66 6.67 -5.35 -8.82
CA PHE A 66 7.75 -4.36 -8.86
C PHE A 66 9.07 -4.81 -8.20
N PRO A 67 9.54 -6.05 -8.44
CA PRO A 67 10.78 -6.54 -7.84
C PRO A 67 12.00 -5.68 -8.18
N VAL A 68 12.10 -5.11 -9.39
CA VAL A 68 13.27 -4.29 -9.75
C VAL A 68 13.31 -3.04 -8.88
N LEU A 69 12.18 -2.33 -8.78
CA LEU A 69 12.08 -1.14 -7.93
C LEU A 69 12.31 -1.47 -6.46
N ARG A 70 11.68 -2.53 -5.94
CA ARG A 70 11.76 -2.90 -4.51
C ARG A 70 13.15 -3.34 -4.09
N ASN A 71 13.92 -3.98 -4.98
CA ASN A 71 15.27 -4.48 -4.67
C ASN A 71 16.37 -3.46 -4.96
N THR A 72 16.11 -2.48 -5.84
CA THR A 72 17.16 -1.53 -6.25
C THR A 72 17.00 -0.17 -5.58
N PHE A 73 15.76 0.30 -5.43
CA PHE A 73 15.46 1.57 -4.81
C PHE A 73 14.81 1.35 -3.45
N HIS A 74 15.64 1.11 -2.45
CA HIS A 74 15.19 1.00 -1.08
C HIS A 74 14.59 2.33 -0.59
N THR A 75 13.47 2.25 0.13
CA THR A 75 12.84 3.44 0.70
C THR A 75 13.77 4.07 1.73
N ASN A 76 14.26 5.27 1.44
CA ASN A 76 15.08 6.05 2.36
C ASN A 76 14.40 7.40 2.64
N PHE A 77 13.99 7.60 3.89
CA PHE A 77 13.26 8.80 4.31
C PHE A 77 14.14 10.02 4.56
N LEU A 78 15.46 9.82 4.66
CA LEU A 78 16.42 10.87 5.03
C LEU A 78 17.34 11.27 3.87
N ALA A 79 17.67 10.34 2.98
CA ALA A 79 18.62 10.58 1.90
C ALA A 79 18.06 11.57 0.87
N ARG A 80 18.99 12.35 0.30
CA ARG A 80 18.77 13.15 -0.90
C ARG A 80 19.90 12.86 -1.86
N TYR A 81 19.58 12.26 -2.99
CA TYR A 81 20.59 11.88 -3.97
C TYR A 81 20.80 13.02 -4.96
N THR A 82 22.05 13.33 -5.27
CA THR A 82 22.44 14.34 -6.25
C THR A 82 23.23 13.68 -7.38
N GLY A 83 23.20 14.29 -8.57
CA GLY A 83 23.87 13.75 -9.76
C GLY A 83 23.04 12.73 -10.55
N ASN A 84 23.68 12.06 -11.50
CA ASN A 84 23.01 11.13 -12.41
C ASN A 84 22.97 9.71 -11.84
N VAL A 85 21.96 9.41 -11.02
CA VAL A 85 21.76 8.07 -10.46
C VAL A 85 21.30 7.10 -11.56
N PRO A 86 22.02 6.02 -11.87
CA PRO A 86 21.63 5.12 -12.95
C PRO A 86 20.25 4.50 -12.70
N ILE A 87 19.44 4.42 -13.76
CA ILE A 87 18.16 3.70 -13.72
C ILE A 87 18.44 2.27 -14.16
N PRO A 88 18.20 1.26 -13.31
CA PRO A 88 18.42 -0.14 -13.66
C PRO A 88 17.54 -0.58 -14.82
N ASP A 89 18.00 -1.58 -15.56
CA ASP A 89 17.21 -2.23 -16.60
C ASP A 89 15.89 -2.75 -16.02
N GLY A 90 14.79 -2.51 -16.75
CA GLY A 90 13.44 -2.88 -16.32
C GLY A 90 12.77 -1.92 -15.32
N ALA A 91 13.52 -1.07 -14.61
CA ALA A 91 12.93 -0.12 -13.66
C ALA A 91 11.97 0.87 -14.35
N ALA A 92 12.34 1.38 -15.54
CA ALA A 92 11.47 2.29 -16.30
C ALA A 92 10.12 1.66 -16.67
N ALA A 93 10.11 0.38 -17.05
CA ALA A 93 8.88 -0.35 -17.38
C ALA A 93 7.99 -0.55 -16.15
N GLU A 94 8.61 -0.87 -15.01
CA GLU A 94 7.93 -0.99 -13.71
C GLU A 94 7.34 0.33 -13.23
N ILE A 95 8.10 1.44 -13.33
CA ILE A 95 7.63 2.80 -13.03
C ILE A 95 6.43 3.14 -13.91
N ALA A 96 6.55 2.93 -15.22
CA ALA A 96 5.47 3.20 -16.15
C ALA A 96 4.21 2.39 -15.82
N ARG A 97 4.36 1.11 -15.43
CA ARG A 97 3.22 0.29 -14.99
C ARG A 97 2.60 0.82 -13.69
N MET A 98 3.41 1.18 -12.70
CA MET A 98 2.93 1.74 -11.43
C MET A 98 2.12 3.03 -11.67
N LEU A 99 2.65 3.95 -12.48
CA LEU A 99 1.98 5.20 -12.84
C LEU A 99 0.66 4.95 -13.59
N ARG A 100 0.61 3.94 -14.47
CA ARG A 100 -0.64 3.53 -15.13
C ARG A 100 -1.69 3.04 -14.13
N ILE A 101 -1.30 2.24 -13.14
CA ILE A 101 -2.23 1.78 -12.10
C ILE A 101 -2.77 2.97 -11.31
N TRP A 102 -1.89 3.89 -10.92
CA TRP A 102 -2.27 5.12 -10.22
C TRP A 102 -3.24 5.98 -11.02
N ASP A 103 -2.92 6.28 -12.28
CA ASP A 103 -3.76 7.10 -13.16
C ASP A 103 -5.12 6.44 -13.41
N SER A 104 -5.14 5.13 -13.68
CA SER A 104 -6.37 4.37 -13.89
C SER A 104 -7.26 4.38 -12.64
N ALA A 105 -6.66 4.19 -11.46
CA ALA A 105 -7.37 4.26 -10.19
C ALA A 105 -7.99 5.65 -9.97
N ARG A 106 -7.19 6.72 -10.10
CA ARG A 106 -7.66 8.10 -9.88
C ARG A 106 -8.77 8.50 -10.86
N LYS A 107 -8.65 8.13 -12.15
CA LYS A 107 -9.68 8.39 -13.16
C LYS A 107 -10.98 7.64 -12.84
N GLY A 108 -10.90 6.31 -12.68
CA GLY A 108 -12.07 5.48 -12.40
C GLY A 108 -12.76 5.86 -11.08
N THR A 109 -11.99 6.22 -10.06
CA THR A 109 -12.53 6.72 -8.80
C THR A 109 -13.25 8.05 -8.95
N LYS A 110 -12.66 9.02 -9.67
CA LYS A 110 -13.29 10.32 -9.88
C LYS A 110 -14.63 10.16 -10.59
N GLU A 111 -14.68 9.35 -11.65
CA GLU A 111 -15.90 9.06 -12.39
C GLU A 111 -16.94 8.36 -11.50
N ARG A 112 -16.54 7.33 -10.75
CA ARG A 112 -17.45 6.60 -9.87
C ARG A 112 -18.02 7.47 -8.76
N LEU A 113 -17.21 8.29 -8.09
CA LEU A 113 -17.67 9.16 -7.01
C LEU A 113 -18.60 10.27 -7.54
N ALA A 114 -18.33 10.80 -8.73
CA ALA A 114 -19.23 11.76 -9.38
C ALA A 114 -20.63 11.17 -9.64
N LEU A 115 -20.71 9.90 -10.07
CA LEU A 115 -21.98 9.19 -10.24
C LEU A 115 -22.72 8.95 -8.92
N LEU A 116 -21.98 8.75 -7.83
CA LEU A 116 -22.53 8.53 -6.50
C LEU A 116 -22.88 9.83 -5.77
N GLY A 117 -22.47 11.00 -6.30
CA GLY A 117 -22.58 12.28 -5.61
C GLY A 117 -21.70 12.37 -4.35
N GLU A 118 -20.64 11.58 -4.28
CA GLU A 118 -19.74 11.51 -3.13
C GLU A 118 -18.51 12.43 -3.29
N VAL A 119 -17.94 12.85 -2.16
CA VAL A 119 -16.75 13.73 -2.14
C VAL A 119 -15.49 12.93 -2.49
N ASN A 120 -14.65 13.52 -3.35
CA ASN A 120 -13.31 13.00 -3.64
C ASN A 120 -12.27 13.76 -2.81
N GLU A 121 -11.79 13.16 -1.72
CA GLU A 121 -10.75 13.71 -0.83
C GLU A 121 -9.34 13.62 -1.43
N ARG A 122 -9.25 13.25 -2.72
CA ARG A 122 -8.02 13.20 -3.52
C ARG A 122 -7.07 12.05 -3.20
N PHE A 123 -7.49 11.09 -2.38
CA PHE A 123 -6.83 9.79 -2.20
C PHE A 123 -7.18 8.82 -3.33
N LEU A 124 -6.43 7.72 -3.45
CA LEU A 124 -6.46 6.84 -4.61
C LEU A 124 -7.88 6.36 -4.95
N PHE A 125 -8.69 6.06 -3.92
CA PHE A 125 -10.07 5.60 -4.04
C PHE A 125 -11.09 6.50 -3.32
N GLY A 126 -10.83 7.81 -3.24
CA GLY A 126 -11.74 8.80 -2.68
C GLY A 126 -11.19 9.36 -1.39
N GLY A 127 -11.47 8.66 -0.28
CA GLY A 127 -10.84 8.88 1.03
C GLY A 127 -9.60 7.99 1.23
N PHE A 128 -8.84 8.27 2.30
CA PHE A 128 -7.65 7.49 2.64
C PHE A 128 -8.02 6.04 2.96
N SER A 129 -7.23 5.09 2.45
CA SER A 129 -7.47 3.66 2.60
C SER A 129 -6.16 2.87 2.70
N ILE A 130 -6.28 1.56 2.97
CA ILE A 130 -5.15 0.63 2.92
C ILE A 130 -4.42 0.72 1.56
N ALA A 131 -5.14 0.93 0.46
CA ALA A 131 -4.51 1.06 -0.86
C ALA A 131 -3.48 2.20 -0.88
N ASP A 132 -3.80 3.37 -0.33
CA ASP A 132 -2.87 4.50 -0.26
C ASP A 132 -1.61 4.15 0.54
N ALA A 133 -1.77 3.43 1.66
CA ALA A 133 -0.65 2.97 2.48
C ALA A 133 0.28 2.01 1.72
N PHE A 134 -0.23 1.16 0.84
CA PHE A 134 0.58 0.28 0.00
C PHE A 134 1.35 1.01 -1.11
N PHE A 135 0.84 2.15 -1.60
CA PHE A 135 1.55 2.95 -2.59
C PHE A 135 2.64 3.84 -1.97
N TRP A 136 2.49 4.23 -0.71
CA TRP A 136 3.37 5.20 -0.06
C TRP A 136 4.87 4.85 -0.13
N PRO A 137 5.34 3.64 0.22
CA PRO A 137 6.77 3.33 0.20
C PRO A 137 7.39 3.39 -1.20
N VAL A 138 6.61 3.07 -2.24
CA VAL A 138 7.05 3.08 -3.63
C VAL A 138 7.05 4.50 -4.18
N LEU A 139 6.07 5.33 -3.84
CA LEU A 139 6.09 6.75 -4.23
C LEU A 139 7.23 7.51 -3.54
N TRP A 140 7.47 7.22 -2.27
CA TRP A 140 8.49 7.89 -1.49
C TRP A 140 9.88 7.69 -2.06
N VAL A 141 10.14 6.53 -2.67
CA VAL A 141 11.40 6.24 -3.36
C VAL A 141 11.79 7.33 -4.36
N PHE A 142 10.83 7.99 -5.02
CA PHE A 142 11.15 8.98 -6.05
C PHE A 142 11.48 10.37 -5.50
N LEU A 143 11.06 10.70 -4.27
CA LEU A 143 11.26 12.04 -3.69
C LEU A 143 12.73 12.41 -3.49
N PRO A 144 13.63 11.51 -3.05
CA PRO A 144 15.06 11.77 -3.00
C PRO A 144 15.75 12.03 -4.35
N PHE A 145 15.07 11.82 -5.49
CA PHE A 145 15.63 11.95 -6.85
C PHE A 145 14.97 13.08 -7.66
N PRO A 146 15.23 14.37 -7.35
CA PRO A 146 14.48 15.50 -7.89
C PRO A 146 14.61 15.72 -9.42
N ASN A 147 15.62 15.14 -10.08
CA ASN A 147 15.86 15.30 -11.52
C ASN A 147 15.45 14.05 -12.36
N LYS A 148 14.69 13.15 -11.73
CA LYS A 148 14.24 11.80 -12.14
C LYS A 148 13.28 11.64 -13.32
N ILE A 149 12.14 12.32 -13.18
CA ILE A 149 10.81 11.89 -13.67
C ILE A 149 10.05 13.12 -14.14
#